data_AF-A0A8J7B368-F1
#
_entry.id   AF-A0A8J7B368-F1
#
_cell.length_a   1.000
_cell.length_b   1.000
_cell.length_c   1.000
_cell.angle_alpha   90.00
_cell.angle_beta   90.00
_cell.angle_gamma   90.00
#
_symmetry.space_group_name_H-M   'P 1'
#
loop_
_entity.id
_entity.type
_entity.pdbx_description
1 polymer ?
#
loop_
_entity_poly.entity_id
_entity_poly.type
_entity_poly.pdbx_seq_one_letter_code
_entity_poly.pdbx_strand_id
1 'polypeptide(L)'
;MNYSLNFGGFEAPIATSLRTEEVERLVQLVTQERISGKSIRDVAIQGALEIRYSLGVIAIFPSTQQKVKKRWRWDVWIKPVSILPAA
;
A
#
# COMPACT_ATOMS: atom_id res chain seq x y z
N MET A 1 -23.77 -15.68 -11.47
CA MET A 1 -23.89 -14.28 -11.00
C MET A 1 -22.53 -13.63 -11.14
N ASN A 2 -22.36 -12.72 -12.11
CA ASN A 2 -21.13 -11.94 -12.26
C ASN A 2 -21.26 -10.70 -11.39
N TYR A 3 -20.51 -10.66 -10.30
CA TYR A 3 -20.41 -9.47 -9.45
C TYR A 3 -19.28 -8.61 -9.99
N SER A 4 -19.61 -7.49 -10.64
CA SER A 4 -18.65 -6.44 -10.95
C SER A 4 -18.74 -5.36 -9.86
N LEU A 5 -17.73 -5.29 -9.00
CA LEU A 5 -17.58 -4.17 -8.06
C LEU A 5 -16.94 -3.00 -8.80
N ASN A 6 -17.72 -1.95 -9.07
CA ASN A 6 -17.21 -0.72 -9.68
C ASN A 6 -16.65 0.18 -8.56
N PHE A 7 -15.35 0.05 -8.29
CA PHE A 7 -14.65 0.74 -7.20
C PHE A 7 -14.24 2.20 -7.54
N GLY A 8 -15.07 2.95 -8.27
CA GLY A 8 -14.75 4.31 -8.72
C GLY A 8 -14.01 5.14 -7.67
N GLY A 9 -12.73 5.43 -7.92
CA GLY A 9 -11.87 6.30 -7.09
C GLY A 9 -11.66 5.89 -5.63
N PHE A 10 -11.97 4.64 -5.23
CA PHE A 10 -11.91 4.25 -3.82
C PHE A 10 -10.46 3.99 -3.37
N GLU A 11 -9.80 5.03 -2.84
CA GLU A 11 -8.59 4.87 -2.06
C GLU A 11 -8.99 4.66 -0.59
N ALA A 12 -8.64 3.51 -0.01
CA ALA A 12 -8.96 3.21 1.39
C ALA A 12 -7.68 2.96 2.21
N PRO A 13 -7.56 3.53 3.43
CA PRO A 13 -6.46 3.19 4.33
C PRO A 13 -6.64 1.75 4.83
N ILE A 14 -5.63 0.92 4.64
CA ILE A 14 -5.57 -0.42 5.24
C ILE A 14 -5.12 -0.31 6.71
N ALA A 15 -4.05 0.47 6.93
CA ALA A 15 -3.43 0.63 8.23
C ALA A 15 -2.60 1.91 8.29
N THR A 16 -2.48 2.48 9.48
CA THR A 16 -1.73 3.72 9.73
C THR A 16 -0.66 3.52 10.80
N SER A 17 0.37 4.37 10.78
CA SER A 17 1.46 4.41 11.75
C SER A 17 2.23 3.08 11.92
N LEU A 18 2.34 2.31 10.83
CA LEU A 18 3.06 1.03 10.81
C LEU A 18 4.58 1.22 10.87
N ARG A 19 5.26 0.28 11.52
CA ARG A 19 6.72 0.11 11.41
C ARG A 19 7.08 -0.46 10.05
N THR A 20 8.33 -0.25 9.61
CA THR A 20 8.82 -0.77 8.33
C THR A 20 8.63 -2.29 8.21
N GLU A 21 8.90 -3.05 9.27
CA GLU A 21 8.77 -4.51 9.24
C GLU A 21 7.30 -4.96 9.16
N GLU A 22 6.37 -4.16 9.65
CA GLU A 22 4.92 -4.41 9.56
C GLU A 22 4.43 -4.15 8.13
N VAL A 23 4.95 -3.10 7.48
CA VAL A 23 4.68 -2.82 6.06
C VAL A 23 5.23 -3.93 5.17
N GLU A 24 6.46 -4.39 5.39
CA GLU A 24 7.06 -5.50 4.63
C GLU A 24 6.17 -6.75 4.67
N ARG A 25 5.68 -7.13 5.86
CA ARG A 25 4.76 -8.26 6.03
C ARG A 25 3.44 -8.05 5.31
N LEU A 26 2.86 -6.85 5.44
CA LEU A 26 1.57 -6.53 4.80
C LEU A 26 1.68 -6.57 3.27
N VAL A 27 2.73 -5.97 2.71
CA VAL A 27 2.99 -6.02 1.27
C VAL A 27 3.13 -7.47 0.81
N GLN A 28 3.90 -8.30 1.53
CA GLN A 28 4.04 -9.71 1.20
C GLN A 28 2.70 -10.48 1.27
N LEU A 29 1.85 -10.17 2.25
CA LEU A 29 0.54 -10.82 2.39
C LEU A 29 -0.41 -10.46 1.24
N VAL A 30 -0.40 -9.21 0.79
CA VAL A 30 -1.37 -8.74 -0.21
C VAL A 30 -0.88 -8.96 -1.64
N THR A 31 0.41 -8.68 -1.90
CA THR A 31 0.97 -8.72 -3.27
C THR A 31 1.67 -10.05 -3.57
N GLN A 32 1.98 -10.85 -2.55
CA GLN A 32 2.88 -12.01 -2.64
C GLN A 32 4.32 -11.66 -3.04
N GLU A 33 4.64 -10.36 -3.18
CA GLU A 33 5.98 -9.87 -3.48
C GLU A 33 6.74 -9.50 -2.20
N ARG A 34 8.07 -9.61 -2.25
CA ARG A 34 8.93 -9.13 -1.17
C ARG A 34 9.48 -7.76 -1.51
N ILE A 35 9.31 -6.83 -0.59
CA ILE A 35 9.94 -5.53 -0.64
C ILE A 35 10.91 -5.36 0.52
N SER A 36 12.01 -4.64 0.27
CA SER A 36 12.96 -4.30 1.33
C SER A 36 12.56 -3.01 2.04
N GLY A 37 12.80 -2.94 3.35
CA GLY A 37 12.61 -1.74 4.15
C GLY A 37 13.53 -0.59 3.77
N LYS A 38 14.60 -0.85 3.00
CA LYS A 38 15.38 0.21 2.34
C LYS A 38 14.56 0.86 1.22
N SER A 39 13.98 0.06 0.32
CA SER A 39 13.12 0.55 -0.76
C SER A 39 11.91 1.34 -0.26
N ILE A 40 11.27 0.88 0.82
CA ILE A 40 10.17 1.62 1.47
C ILE A 40 10.65 3.01 1.90
N ARG A 41 11.79 3.08 2.59
CA ARG A 41 12.34 4.35 3.10
C ARG A 41 12.73 5.29 1.97
N ASP A 42 13.47 4.80 0.99
CA ASP A 42 14.08 5.64 -0.05
C ASP A 42 13.00 6.28 -0.96
N VAL A 43 11.94 5.54 -1.28
CA VAL A 43 10.90 5.98 -2.22
C VAL A 43 9.76 6.71 -1.50
N ALA A 44 9.30 6.23 -0.35
CA ALA A 44 8.16 6.86 0.31
C ALA A 44 8.53 8.22 0.94
N ILE A 45 9.79 8.47 1.32
CA ILE A 45 10.24 9.82 1.74
C ILE A 45 10.07 10.86 0.62
N GLN A 46 10.08 10.44 -0.64
CA GLN A 46 9.89 11.32 -1.80
C GLN A 46 8.42 11.59 -2.13
N GLY A 47 7.48 10.95 -1.41
CA GLY A 47 6.04 11.20 -1.54
C GLY A 47 5.24 9.93 -1.29
N ALA A 48 5.40 8.93 -2.16
CA ALA A 48 4.67 7.68 -2.07
C ALA A 48 5.44 6.56 -2.78
N LEU A 49 5.37 5.35 -2.23
CA LEU A 49 5.77 4.14 -2.92
C LEU A 49 4.51 3.39 -3.35
N GLU A 50 4.33 3.23 -4.66
CA GLU A 50 3.22 2.48 -5.25
C GLU A 50 3.68 1.12 -5.76
N ILE A 51 3.01 0.06 -5.31
CA ILE A 51 3.27 -1.33 -5.69
C ILE A 51 2.00 -1.86 -6.37
N ARG A 52 2.08 -2.19 -7.66
CA ARG A 52 0.95 -2.73 -8.41
C ARG A 52 0.88 -4.24 -8.22
N TYR A 53 -0.33 -4.76 -8.08
CA TYR A 53 -0.63 -6.19 -8.01
C TYR A 53 -1.94 -6.48 -8.75
N SER A 54 -2.33 -7.75 -8.85
CA SER A 54 -3.44 -8.21 -9.72
C SER A 54 -4.81 -7.58 -9.43
N LEU A 55 -5.04 -7.09 -8.21
CA LEU A 55 -6.32 -6.49 -7.81
C LEU A 55 -6.25 -4.97 -7.62
N GLY A 56 -5.08 -4.35 -7.76
CA GLY A 56 -4.94 -2.92 -7.48
C GLY A 56 -3.51 -2.42 -7.30
N VAL A 57 -3.41 -1.33 -6.55
CA VAL A 57 -2.15 -0.71 -6.13
C VAL A 57 -2.16 -0.62 -4.61
N ILE A 58 -1.05 -1.02 -3.99
CA ILE A 58 -0.74 -0.61 -2.61
C ILE A 58 0.08 0.65 -2.68
N ALA A 59 -0.36 1.69 -1.99
CA ALA A 59 0.39 2.93 -1.84
C ALA A 59 0.86 3.08 -0.38
N ILE A 60 2.15 3.34 -0.21
CA ILE A 60 2.80 3.47 1.10
C ILE A 60 3.33 4.91 1.21
N PHE A 61 2.91 5.61 2.24
CA PHE A 61 3.25 7.01 2.48
C PHE A 61 3.90 7.17 3.85
N PRO A 62 4.77 8.18 4.05
CA PRO A 62 5.16 8.59 5.39
C PRO A 62 3.91 8.96 6.19
N SER A 63 3.77 8.38 7.37
CA SER A 63 2.62 8.70 8.23
C SER A 63 2.66 10.16 8.63
N THR A 64 1.48 10.76 8.86
CA THR A 64 1.40 12.13 9.41
C THR A 64 2.09 12.26 10.78
N GLN A 65 2.22 11.16 11.51
CA GLN A 65 3.00 11.08 12.75
C GLN A 65 4.53 10.98 12.51
N GLN A 66 4.98 11.01 11.26
CA GLN A 66 6.34 10.97 10.70
C GLN A 66 7.33 10.04 11.41
N LYS A 67 7.76 10.38 12.63
CA LYS A 67 8.72 9.61 13.43
C LYS A 67 8.27 9.43 14.88
N VAL A 68 8.10 8.18 15.28
CA VAL A 68 7.91 7.81 16.69
C VAL A 68 9.25 7.26 17.21
N LYS A 69 9.81 7.89 18.26
CA LYS A 69 11.13 7.51 18.82
C LYS A 69 12.25 7.42 17.76
N LYS A 70 12.35 8.44 16.89
CA LYS A 70 13.31 8.53 15.75
C LYS A 70 13.12 7.47 14.65
N ARG A 71 12.09 6.64 14.68
CA ARG A 71 11.79 5.65 13.64
C ARG A 71 10.62 6.10 12.79
N TRP A 72 10.79 6.02 11.47
CA TRP A 72 9.75 6.33 10.50
C TRP A 72 8.52 5.44 10.71
N ARG A 73 7.35 6.03 10.48
CA ARG A 73 6.07 5.35 10.46
C ARG A 73 5.41 5.51 9.10
N TRP A 74 4.61 4.53 8.72
CA TRP A 74 4.06 4.43 7.38
C TRP A 74 2.54 4.23 7.43
N ASP A 75 1.86 4.92 6.53
CA ASP A 75 0.44 4.70 6.26
C ASP A 75 0.33 3.93 4.94
N VAL A 76 -0.52 2.92 4.92
CA VAL A 76 -0.69 2.02 3.77
C VAL A 76 -2.13 2.06 3.29
N TRP A 77 -2.28 2.30 1.99
CA TRP A 77 -3.55 2.47 1.31
C TRP A 77 -3.69 1.48 0.18
N ILE A 78 -4.93 1.07 -0.10
CA ILE A 78 -5.27 0.25 -1.26
C ILE A 78 -6.02 1.11 -2.27
N LYS A 79 -5.66 0.95 -3.55
CA LYS A 79 -6.33 1.54 -4.70
C LYS A 79 -6.73 0.39 -5.63
N PRO A 80 -7.94 -0.18 -5.49
CA PRO A 80 -8.38 -1.25 -6.36
C PRO A 80 -8.42 -0.77 -7.82
N VAL A 81 -7.99 -1.61 -8.75
CA VAL A 81 -8.27 -1.36 -10.17
C VAL A 81 -9.60 -2.00 -10.54
N SER A 82 -10.40 -1.35 -11.39
CA SER A 82 -11.61 -1.99 -11.89
C SER A 82 -11.20 -3.19 -12.76
N ILE A 83 -11.54 -4.38 -12.28
CA ILE A 83 -11.44 -5.58 -13.10
C ILE A 83 -12.77 -5.64 -13.86
N LEU A 84 -12.83 -4.99 -15.02
CA LEU A 84 -13.92 -5.27 -15.95
C LEU A 84 -13.76 -6.74 -16.36
N PRO A 85 -14.80 -7.58 -16.19
CA PRO A 85 -14.73 -8.95 -16.71
C PRO A 85 -14.47 -8.86 -18.22
N ALA A 86 -13.50 -9.64 -18.71
CA ALA A 86 -13.25 -9.75 -20.15
C ALA A 86 -14.56 -10.13 -20.84
N ALA A 87 -14.95 -9.34 -21.82
CA ALA A 87 -16.17 -9.53 -22.60
C ALA A 87 -16.16 -10.83 -23.40
#